data_AF-A0A834KN55-F1
#
_entry.id   AF-A0A834KN55-F1
#
_cell.length_a   1.000
_cell.length_b   1.000
_cell.length_c   1.000
_cell.angle_alpha   90.00
_cell.angle_beta   90.00
_cell.angle_gamma   90.00
#
_symmetry.space_group_name_H-M   'P 1'
#
loop_
_entity.id
_entity.type
_entity.pdbx_description
1 polymer ?
#
loop_
_entity_poly.entity_id
_entity_poly.type
_entity_poly.pdbx_seq_one_letter_code
_entity_poly.pdbx_strand_id
1 'polypeptide(L)'
;MTIGLVSLITTTSAVGVGLIPLVAIGLSLYRYDKMDPESPPENIREIKRMYDFIVVGGGSAGAVIASRLSEVSNWSILLIEAGDNENEISDIPIFAGYGQLSELDWKYQTMPSMTSSYCLAMVGDRCNWPRGKVLGGSSVLNAMVYVRGNSEKVRNEKPPDNFLLRYYTSIITTNSN
;
A
#
# COMPACT_ATOMS: atom_id res chain seq x y z
N MET A 1 -66.05 -6.42 11.18
CA MET A 1 -64.95 -6.59 12.16
C MET A 1 -63.74 -7.27 11.51
N THR A 2 -63.31 -6.78 10.34
CA THR A 2 -62.31 -7.47 9.47
C THR A 2 -61.12 -6.58 9.07
N ILE A 3 -61.06 -5.33 9.55
CA ILE A 3 -60.04 -4.36 9.16
C ILE A 3 -58.74 -4.52 10.00
N GLY A 4 -58.81 -5.19 11.16
CA GLY A 4 -57.67 -5.30 12.09
C GLY A 4 -56.58 -6.31 11.72
N LEU A 5 -56.91 -7.38 11.00
CA LEU A 5 -55.95 -8.47 10.72
C LEU A 5 -55.00 -8.14 9.54
N VAL A 6 -55.48 -7.38 8.55
CA VAL A 6 -54.70 -7.00 7.36
C VAL A 6 -53.58 -6.02 7.71
N SER A 7 -53.79 -5.14 8.70
CA SER A 7 -52.79 -4.16 9.15
C SER A 7 -51.63 -4.78 9.95
N LEU A 8 -51.81 -5.97 10.53
CA LEU A 8 -50.77 -6.64 11.31
C LEU A 8 -49.80 -7.42 10.40
N ILE A 9 -50.29 -7.93 9.27
CA ILE A 9 -49.48 -8.65 8.27
C ILE A 9 -48.63 -7.67 7.43
N THR A 10 -49.14 -6.47 7.16
CA THR A 10 -48.37 -5.43 6.43
C THR A 10 -47.28 -4.78 7.29
N THR A 11 -47.44 -4.72 8.61
CA THR A 11 -46.44 -4.13 9.51
C THR A 11 -45.29 -5.09 9.84
N THR A 12 -45.56 -6.39 9.98
CA THR A 12 -44.51 -7.40 10.23
C THR A 12 -43.61 -7.64 9.00
N SER A 13 -44.16 -7.52 7.80
CA SER A 13 -43.39 -7.65 6.54
C SER A 13 -42.52 -6.42 6.24
N ALA A 14 -42.98 -5.21 6.57
CA ALA A 14 -42.20 -3.98 6.37
C ALA A 14 -40.94 -3.91 7.25
N VAL A 15 -41.01 -4.38 8.50
CA VAL A 15 -39.85 -4.41 9.42
C VAL A 15 -38.81 -5.45 8.98
N GLY A 16 -39.26 -6.64 8.54
CA GLY A 16 -38.37 -7.68 8.02
C GLY A 16 -37.63 -7.27 6.75
N VAL A 17 -38.33 -6.62 5.81
CA VAL A 17 -37.72 -6.13 4.56
C VAL A 17 -36.79 -4.93 4.83
N GLY A 18 -37.11 -4.06 5.79
CA GLY A 18 -36.25 -2.93 6.18
C GLY A 18 -34.96 -3.35 6.91
N LEU A 19 -34.96 -4.51 7.59
CA LEU A 19 -33.77 -5.07 8.23
C LEU A 19 -32.80 -5.70 7.22
N ILE A 20 -33.27 -6.20 6.08
CA ILE A 20 -32.40 -6.83 5.07
C ILE A 20 -31.32 -5.87 4.56
N PRO A 21 -31.62 -4.62 4.15
CA PRO A 21 -30.59 -3.64 3.80
C PRO A 21 -29.63 -3.34 4.94
N LEU A 22 -30.12 -3.22 6.19
CA LEU A 22 -29.26 -2.95 7.35
C LEU A 22 -28.33 -4.11 7.68
N VAL A 23 -28.83 -5.34 7.60
CA VAL A 23 -28.02 -6.55 7.79
C VAL A 23 -27.05 -6.73 6.63
N ALA A 24 -27.46 -6.43 5.39
CA ALA A 24 -26.58 -6.44 4.23
C ALA A 24 -25.47 -5.39 4.35
N ILE A 25 -25.80 -4.15 4.72
CA ILE A 25 -24.81 -3.09 5.00
C ILE A 25 -23.89 -3.53 6.16
N GLY A 26 -24.45 -4.07 7.25
CA GLY A 26 -23.66 -4.57 8.37
C GLY A 26 -22.71 -5.70 7.98
N LEU A 27 -23.16 -6.66 7.16
CA LEU A 27 -22.33 -7.72 6.60
C LEU A 27 -21.28 -7.19 5.63
N SER A 28 -21.61 -6.16 4.84
CA SER A 28 -20.69 -5.51 3.91
C SER A 28 -19.59 -4.76 4.66
N LEU A 29 -19.93 -4.05 5.73
CA LEU A 29 -18.96 -3.39 6.60
C LEU A 29 -18.12 -4.41 7.39
N TYR A 30 -18.73 -5.51 7.82
CA TYR A 30 -18.00 -6.59 8.52
C TYR A 30 -17.03 -7.36 7.60
N ARG A 31 -17.32 -7.41 6.30
CA ARG A 31 -16.48 -8.05 5.28
C ARG A 31 -15.81 -7.05 4.36
N TYR A 32 -15.62 -5.83 4.82
CA TYR A 32 -15.08 -4.74 4.01
C TYR A 32 -13.73 -5.13 3.40
N ASP A 33 -12.80 -5.64 4.22
CA ASP A 33 -11.47 -6.14 3.84
C ASP A 33 -11.46 -7.34 2.86
N LYS A 34 -12.61 -7.92 2.52
CA LYS A 34 -12.71 -8.99 1.50
C LYS A 34 -13.36 -8.53 0.21
N MET A 35 -14.03 -7.38 0.25
CA MET A 35 -14.68 -6.77 -0.91
C MET A 35 -13.88 -5.59 -1.44
N ASP A 36 -12.95 -5.06 -0.66
CA ASP A 36 -12.05 -4.02 -1.11
C ASP A 36 -11.07 -4.57 -2.16
N PRO A 37 -11.08 -4.06 -3.41
CA PRO A 37 -10.08 -4.44 -4.39
C PRO A 37 -8.65 -4.04 -4.02
N GLU A 38 -8.47 -3.12 -3.07
CA GLU A 38 -7.18 -2.66 -2.54
C GLU A 38 -6.72 -3.48 -1.33
N SER A 39 -7.47 -4.53 -0.97
CA SER A 39 -7.12 -5.40 0.16
C SER A 39 -5.68 -5.91 0.04
N PRO A 40 -4.89 -5.82 1.13
CA PRO A 40 -3.52 -6.29 1.10
C PRO A 40 -3.46 -7.81 0.86
N PRO A 41 -2.38 -8.31 0.23
CA PRO A 41 -2.19 -9.74 0.02
C PRO A 41 -2.19 -10.49 1.35
N GLU A 42 -2.94 -11.60 1.41
CA GLU A 42 -2.98 -12.44 2.59
C GLU A 42 -1.62 -13.11 2.85
N ASN A 43 -1.18 -13.09 4.11
CA ASN A 43 0.01 -13.80 4.53
C ASN A 43 -0.18 -15.32 4.39
N ILE A 44 0.79 -15.97 3.74
CA ILE A 44 0.77 -17.43 3.58
C ILE A 44 1.00 -18.10 4.94
N ARG A 45 0.20 -19.13 5.24
CA ARG A 45 0.33 -19.91 6.48
C ARG A 45 1.44 -20.95 6.43
N GLU A 46 1.73 -21.46 5.23
CA GLU A 46 2.73 -22.49 4.99
C GLU A 46 3.72 -22.02 3.92
N ILE A 47 4.99 -21.95 4.28
CA ILE A 47 6.07 -21.55 3.38
C ILE A 47 6.57 -22.79 2.65
N LYS A 48 6.69 -22.72 1.33
CA LYS A 48 7.26 -23.80 0.52
C LYS A 48 8.75 -23.91 0.79
N ARG A 49 9.31 -25.12 0.65
CA ARG A 49 10.76 -25.34 0.80
C ARG A 49 11.58 -24.63 -0.28
N MET A 50 11.00 -24.39 -1.45
CA MET A 50 11.66 -23.77 -2.60
C MET A 50 10.70 -22.81 -3.32
N TYR A 51 11.28 -21.73 -3.83
CA TYR A 51 10.65 -20.73 -4.68
C TYR A 51 11.59 -20.43 -5.85
N ASP A 52 11.05 -20.05 -7.00
CA ASP A 52 11.83 -19.61 -8.15
C ASP A 52 12.47 -18.24 -7.88
N PHE A 53 11.73 -17.35 -7.20
CA PHE A 53 12.20 -16.03 -6.80
C PHE A 53 11.80 -15.71 -5.36
N ILE A 54 12.72 -15.06 -4.64
CA ILE A 54 12.45 -14.46 -3.33
C ILE A 54 12.71 -12.97 -3.45
N VAL A 55 11.66 -12.17 -3.28
CA VAL A 55 11.73 -10.71 -3.25
C VAL A 55 11.78 -10.29 -1.78
N VAL A 56 12.86 -9.60 -1.41
CA VAL A 56 13.05 -9.08 -0.04
C VAL A 56 12.75 -7.59 -0.04
N GLY A 57 11.70 -7.21 0.68
CA GLY A 57 11.14 -5.86 0.73
C GLY A 57 10.02 -5.67 -0.29
N GLY A 58 8.79 -5.51 0.19
CA GLY A 58 7.59 -5.15 -0.55
C GLY A 58 7.43 -3.65 -0.76
N GLY A 59 8.53 -2.90 -0.83
CA GLY A 59 8.53 -1.48 -1.16
C GLY A 59 8.17 -1.17 -2.61
N SER A 60 8.21 0.11 -3.01
CA SER A 60 7.75 0.58 -4.34
C SER A 60 8.31 -0.22 -5.54
N ALA A 61 9.58 -0.63 -5.50
CA ALA A 61 10.16 -1.47 -6.55
C ALA A 61 9.86 -2.96 -6.35
N GLY A 62 9.93 -3.45 -5.11
CA GLY A 62 9.73 -4.85 -4.79
C GLY A 62 8.31 -5.33 -5.07
N ALA A 63 7.30 -4.51 -4.75
CA ALA A 63 5.90 -4.79 -5.08
C ALA A 63 5.68 -4.90 -6.61
N VAL A 64 6.25 -3.99 -7.40
CA VAL A 64 6.18 -4.03 -8.86
C VAL A 64 6.87 -5.27 -9.42
N ILE A 65 8.06 -5.60 -8.93
CA ILE A 65 8.81 -6.79 -9.38
C ILE A 65 8.04 -8.06 -9.03
N ALA A 66 7.55 -8.21 -7.80
CA ALA A 66 6.77 -9.37 -7.37
C ALA A 66 5.51 -9.53 -8.21
N SER A 67 4.78 -8.44 -8.46
CA SER A 67 3.60 -8.42 -9.34
C SER A 67 3.95 -8.90 -10.75
N ARG A 68 4.97 -8.34 -11.39
CA ARG A 68 5.37 -8.72 -12.76
C ARG A 68 5.87 -10.15 -12.87
N LEU A 69 6.64 -10.64 -11.90
CA LEU A 69 7.09 -12.04 -11.87
C LEU A 69 5.90 -12.99 -11.69
N SER A 70 4.90 -12.60 -10.89
CA SER A 70 3.70 -13.42 -10.63
C SER A 70 2.75 -13.56 -11.83
N GLU A 71 2.86 -12.69 -12.85
CA GLU A 71 2.10 -12.82 -14.11
C GLU A 71 2.46 -14.12 -14.87
N VAL A 72 3.64 -14.69 -14.61
CA VAL A 72 4.07 -15.98 -15.19
C VAL A 72 3.62 -17.13 -14.28
N SER A 73 2.57 -17.83 -14.70
CA SER A 73 1.91 -18.89 -13.91
C SER A 73 2.81 -20.07 -13.48
N ASN A 74 3.93 -20.28 -14.16
CA ASN A 74 4.88 -21.36 -13.86
C ASN A 74 5.89 -20.99 -12.77
N TRP A 75 5.97 -19.73 -12.35
CA TRP A 75 6.91 -19.29 -11.32
C TRP A 75 6.23 -19.20 -9.96
N SER A 76 6.98 -19.59 -8.94
CA SER A 76 6.66 -19.43 -7.54
C SER A 76 7.48 -18.28 -6.94
N ILE A 77 6.78 -17.27 -6.44
CA ILE A 77 7.38 -16.04 -5.90
C ILE A 77 7.06 -15.97 -4.42
N LEU A 78 8.08 -15.74 -3.59
CA LEU A 78 7.92 -15.38 -2.19
C LEU A 78 8.29 -13.91 -2.01
N LEU A 79 7.35 -13.09 -1.55
CA LEU A 79 7.61 -11.72 -1.10
C LEU A 79 7.75 -11.71 0.42
N ILE A 80 8.80 -11.11 0.94
CA ILE A 80 9.02 -10.93 2.37
C ILE A 80 9.07 -9.43 2.65
N GLU A 81 8.15 -8.94 3.46
CA GLU A 81 8.13 -7.57 3.97
C GLU A 81 8.24 -7.59 5.49
N ALA A 82 9.00 -6.65 6.06
CA ALA A 82 9.22 -6.57 7.50
C ALA A 82 8.13 -5.75 8.21
N GLY A 83 7.49 -4.84 7.46
CA GLY A 83 6.34 -4.09 7.91
C GLY A 83 5.03 -4.86 7.87
N ASP A 84 4.02 -4.27 8.50
CA ASP A 84 2.63 -4.70 8.37
C ASP A 84 2.01 -4.08 7.10
N ASN A 85 0.71 -4.24 6.91
CA ASN A 85 -0.03 -3.58 5.85
C ASN A 85 -0.22 -2.07 6.12
N GLU A 86 -0.52 -1.33 5.06
CA GLU A 86 -0.94 0.06 5.15
C GLU A 86 -2.22 0.24 6.00
N ASN A 87 -2.52 1.48 6.36
CA ASN A 87 -3.73 1.84 7.07
C ASN A 87 -4.45 3.00 6.39
N GLU A 88 -5.71 3.20 6.73
CA GLU A 88 -6.55 4.27 6.16
C GLU A 88 -5.95 5.68 6.29
N ILE A 89 -5.09 5.91 7.29
CA ILE A 89 -4.45 7.21 7.50
C ILE A 89 -3.38 7.45 6.43
N SER A 90 -2.66 6.42 6.00
CA SER A 90 -1.62 6.56 4.97
C SER A 90 -2.18 6.87 3.59
N ASP A 91 -3.45 6.57 3.33
CA ASP A 91 -4.08 6.84 2.02
C ASP A 91 -4.51 8.28 1.85
N ILE A 92 -4.57 9.06 2.95
CA ILE A 92 -4.95 10.47 2.92
C ILE A 92 -3.67 11.31 2.79
N PRO A 93 -3.38 11.95 1.63
CA PRO A 93 -2.07 12.56 1.39
C PRO A 93 -1.70 13.71 2.35
N ILE A 94 -2.71 14.43 2.87
CA ILE A 94 -2.48 15.50 3.86
C ILE A 94 -1.90 14.96 5.18
N PHE A 95 -2.06 13.67 5.45
CA PHE A 95 -1.55 12.98 6.63
C PHE A 95 -0.23 12.25 6.41
N ALA A 96 0.44 12.40 5.26
CA ALA A 96 1.74 11.76 4.99
C ALA A 96 2.78 11.96 6.10
N GLY A 97 2.76 13.12 6.77
CA GLY A 97 3.64 13.41 7.91
C GLY A 97 3.41 12.54 9.15
N TYR A 98 2.18 12.05 9.38
CA TYR A 98 1.84 11.22 10.53
C TYR A 98 2.50 9.84 10.49
N GLY A 99 2.87 9.37 9.30
CA GLY A 99 3.58 8.10 9.16
C GLY A 99 5.02 8.16 9.69
N GLN A 100 5.64 9.34 9.76
CA GLN A 100 7.01 9.47 10.29
C GLN A 100 7.03 9.21 11.80
N LEU A 101 8.08 8.52 12.27
CA LEU A 101 8.23 8.11 13.68
C LEU A 101 7.12 7.18 14.22
N SER A 102 6.19 6.73 13.36
CA SER A 102 5.15 5.74 13.66
C SER A 102 5.67 4.30 13.51
N GLU A 103 4.81 3.30 13.67
CA GLU A 103 5.18 1.89 13.43
C GLU A 103 5.47 1.58 11.96
N LEU A 104 4.95 2.41 11.04
CA LEU A 104 5.17 2.33 9.59
C LEU A 104 6.55 2.89 9.17
N ASP A 105 7.33 3.44 10.11
CA ASP A 105 8.66 4.01 9.85
C ASP A 105 9.74 3.14 10.51
N TRP A 106 10.83 2.91 9.79
CA TRP A 106 12.07 2.33 10.33
C TRP A 106 12.75 3.24 11.38
N LYS A 107 12.44 4.54 11.37
CA LYS A 107 12.96 5.56 12.30
C LYS A 107 14.48 5.66 12.26
N TYR A 108 15.07 5.52 11.07
CA TYR A 108 16.50 5.69 10.93
C TYR A 108 16.92 7.11 11.32
N GLN A 109 18.10 7.21 11.91
CA GLN A 109 18.72 8.47 12.25
C GLN A 109 20.12 8.52 11.68
N THR A 110 20.53 9.70 11.26
CA THR A 110 21.92 9.91 10.84
C THR A 110 22.88 9.81 12.02
N MET A 111 24.17 9.60 11.71
CA MET A 111 25.23 9.69 12.71
C MET A 111 25.66 11.15 12.86
N PRO A 112 25.80 11.69 14.09
CA PRO A 112 26.23 13.08 14.27
C PRO A 112 27.60 13.30 13.64
N SER A 113 27.82 14.52 13.12
CA SER A 113 29.08 14.89 12.49
C SER A 113 30.13 15.16 13.57
N MET A 114 31.37 14.76 13.30
CA MET A 114 32.50 15.09 14.15
C MET A 114 33.07 16.50 13.88
N THR A 115 32.77 17.09 12.73
CA THR A 115 33.42 18.32 12.24
C THR A 115 32.49 19.52 12.17
N SER A 116 31.18 19.32 12.00
CA SER A 116 30.22 20.42 11.88
C SER A 116 28.81 19.98 12.26
N SER A 117 28.21 20.60 13.28
CA SER A 117 26.83 20.32 13.69
C SER A 117 25.83 20.57 12.56
N TYR A 118 24.88 19.65 12.42
CA TYR A 118 23.77 19.71 11.47
C TYR A 118 22.52 19.11 12.12
N CYS A 119 21.33 19.31 11.54
CA CYS A 119 20.06 18.95 12.19
C CYS A 119 19.86 19.64 13.55
N LEU A 120 20.25 20.92 13.66
CA LEU A 120 20.29 21.68 14.93
C LEU A 120 18.95 21.76 15.68
N ALA A 121 17.84 21.54 14.98
CA ALA A 121 16.49 21.47 15.56
C ALA A 121 16.12 20.07 16.07
N MET A 122 17.04 19.10 16.04
CA MET A 122 16.83 17.72 16.46
C MET A 122 17.79 17.33 17.59
N VAL A 123 17.37 16.37 18.41
CA VAL A 123 18.15 15.94 19.58
C VAL A 123 19.43 15.24 19.14
N GLY A 124 20.58 15.80 19.58
CA GLY A 124 21.89 15.19 19.40
C GLY A 124 22.47 15.33 17.99
N ASP A 125 22.09 16.36 17.22
CA ASP A 125 22.57 16.61 15.85
C ASP A 125 22.35 15.42 14.90
N ARG A 126 21.21 14.73 15.07
CA ARG A 126 20.81 13.56 14.29
C ARG A 126 19.55 13.87 13.49
N CYS A 127 19.64 13.73 12.17
CA CYS A 127 18.47 13.88 11.31
C CYS A 127 17.64 12.61 11.32
N ASN A 128 16.34 12.76 11.51
CA ASN A 128 15.40 11.68 11.22
C ASN A 128 15.39 11.42 9.71
N TRP A 129 15.51 10.16 9.32
CA TRP A 129 15.56 9.71 7.94
C TRP A 129 14.47 8.67 7.69
N PRO A 130 13.20 9.13 7.55
CA PRO A 130 12.06 8.22 7.52
C PRO A 130 12.16 7.26 6.32
N ARG A 131 11.90 5.98 6.58
CA ARG A 131 11.84 4.93 5.56
C ARG A 131 10.66 4.03 5.88
N GLY A 132 9.83 3.75 4.89
CA GLY A 132 8.65 2.90 5.07
C GLY A 132 9.03 1.48 5.48
N LYS A 133 8.45 1.03 6.58
CA LYS A 133 8.44 -0.34 7.11
C LYS A 133 6.99 -0.81 7.10
N VAL A 134 6.47 -0.99 5.90
CA VAL A 134 5.08 -1.30 5.58
C VAL A 134 5.06 -1.89 4.17
N LEU A 135 4.07 -2.71 3.82
CA LEU A 135 3.84 -3.09 2.42
C LEU A 135 3.65 -1.82 1.56
N GLY A 136 4.24 -1.78 0.36
CA GLY A 136 4.41 -0.54 -0.43
C GLY A 136 5.63 0.30 0.00
N GLY A 137 6.11 0.18 1.23
CA GLY A 137 7.34 0.77 1.73
C GLY A 137 7.31 2.30 1.73
N SER A 138 8.35 2.95 1.22
CA SER A 138 8.44 4.42 1.32
C SER A 138 7.44 5.16 0.42
N SER A 139 6.74 4.50 -0.50
CA SER A 139 5.62 5.14 -1.20
C SER A 139 4.41 5.39 -0.31
N VAL A 140 4.22 4.61 0.76
CA VAL A 140 3.14 4.82 1.74
C VAL A 140 3.40 6.06 2.61
N LEU A 141 4.67 6.37 2.88
CA LEU A 141 5.07 7.57 3.64
C LEU A 141 5.31 8.81 2.75
N ASN A 142 5.09 8.72 1.43
CA ASN A 142 5.47 9.79 0.52
C ASN A 142 4.46 10.96 0.53
N ALA A 143 4.83 12.06 -0.12
CA ALA A 143 3.95 13.22 -0.30
C ALA A 143 3.16 13.19 -1.63
N MET A 144 3.04 12.02 -2.28
CA MET A 144 2.38 11.83 -3.57
C MET A 144 2.90 12.71 -4.72
N VAL A 145 4.15 13.20 -4.60
CA VAL A 145 4.78 14.06 -5.60
C VAL A 145 5.42 13.21 -6.70
N TYR A 146 4.90 13.33 -7.92
CA TYR A 146 5.47 12.68 -9.10
C TYR A 146 6.49 13.59 -9.80
N VAL A 147 7.74 13.15 -9.88
CA VAL A 147 8.82 13.88 -10.56
C VAL A 147 9.67 12.90 -11.37
N ARG A 148 10.02 13.28 -12.60
CA ARG A 148 10.99 12.56 -13.44
C ARG A 148 12.37 13.19 -13.34
N GLY A 149 13.40 12.35 -13.39
CA GLY A 149 14.79 12.81 -13.47
C GLY A 149 15.05 13.60 -14.77
N ASN A 150 16.01 14.53 -14.71
CA ASN A 150 16.45 15.26 -15.90
C ASN A 150 17.05 14.28 -16.92
N SER A 151 16.56 14.33 -18.16
CA SER A 151 16.96 13.46 -19.27
C SER A 151 18.47 13.47 -19.53
N GLU A 152 19.16 14.59 -19.31
CA GLU A 152 20.60 14.67 -19.50
C GLU A 152 21.37 13.83 -18.48
N LYS A 153 20.95 13.87 -17.21
CA LYS A 153 21.56 13.04 -16.17
C LYS A 153 21.30 11.55 -16.43
N VAL A 154 20.07 11.22 -16.80
CA VAL A 154 19.65 9.84 -17.10
C VAL A 154 20.43 9.26 -18.29
N ARG A 155 20.69 10.05 -19.34
CA ARG A 155 21.49 9.61 -20.49
C ARG A 155 22.95 9.35 -20.14
N ASN A 156 23.51 10.10 -19.19
CA ASN A 156 24.91 9.96 -18.78
C ASN A 156 25.18 8.66 -17.99
N GLU A 157 24.14 8.04 -17.43
CA GLU A 157 24.24 6.71 -16.80
C GLU A 157 24.30 5.55 -17.82
N LYS A 158 24.30 5.86 -19.13
CA LYS A 158 24.38 4.91 -20.26
C LYS A 158 23.42 3.71 -20.18
N PRO A 159 22.12 3.91 -19.91
CA PRO A 159 21.15 2.85 -20.13
C PRO A 159 21.06 2.50 -21.63
N PRO A 160 20.85 1.24 -22.01
CA PRO A 160 20.69 0.86 -23.41
C PRO A 160 19.47 1.55 -24.05
N ASP A 161 19.59 1.92 -25.34
CA ASP A 161 18.54 2.32 -26.30
C ASP A 161 17.21 2.87 -25.73
N ASN A 162 17.25 4.07 -25.13
CA ASN A 162 16.05 4.76 -24.60
C ASN A 162 15.20 3.91 -23.63
N PHE A 163 15.77 2.85 -23.05
CA PHE A 163 15.06 1.90 -22.19
C PHE A 163 14.35 2.61 -21.03
N LEU A 164 15.04 3.52 -20.35
CA LEU A 164 14.46 4.24 -19.22
C LEU A 164 13.28 5.12 -19.63
N LEU A 165 13.33 5.77 -20.81
CA LEU A 165 12.21 6.57 -21.30
C LEU A 165 10.98 5.70 -21.59
N ARG A 166 11.18 4.52 -22.19
CA ARG A 166 10.11 3.55 -22.43
C ARG A 166 9.54 3.01 -21.12
N TYR A 167 10.41 2.68 -20.17
CA TYR A 167 10.03 2.20 -18.85
C TYR A 167 9.21 3.23 -18.06
N TYR A 168 9.67 4.49 -17.99
CA TYR A 168 8.90 5.57 -17.36
C TYR A 168 7.54 5.79 -18.00
N THR A 169 7.45 5.66 -19.34
CA THR A 169 6.16 5.76 -20.03
C THR A 169 5.25 4.60 -19.63
N SER A 170 5.77 3.37 -19.58
CA SER A 170 5.00 2.18 -19.20
C SER A 170 4.47 2.20 -17.77
N ILE A 171 5.15 2.90 -16.84
CA ILE A 171 4.65 3.09 -15.47
C ILE A 171 3.42 4.02 -15.46
N ILE A 172 3.39 5.04 -16.32
CA ILE A 172 2.26 5.98 -16.40
C ILE A 172 1.09 5.34 -17.16
N THR A 173 1.38 4.50 -18.15
CA THR A 173 0.39 3.88 -19.03
C THR A 173 0.15 2.41 -18.64
N THR A 174 -0.20 2.15 -17.39
CA THR A 174 -0.73 0.83 -17.03
C THR A 174 -2.23 0.80 -17.37
N ASN A 175 -2.56 0.15 -18.49
CA ASN A 175 -3.93 -0.19 -18.96
C ASN A 175 -4.90 0.96 -19.23
N SER A 176 -4.79 1.56 -20.43
CA SER A 176 -5.95 2.01 -21.19
C SER A 176 -6.34 0.90 -22.19
N ASN A 177 -7.08 -0.11 -21.72
CA ASN A 177 -7.82 -1.06 -22.55
C ASN A 177 -9.14 -1.39 -21.84
#